data_AF-A0A4S4AP87-F1
#
_entry.id   AF-A0A4S4AP87-F1
#
_cell.length_a   1.000
_cell.length_b   1.000
_cell.length_c   1.000
_cell.angle_alpha   90.00
_cell.angle_beta   90.00
_cell.angle_gamma   90.00
#
_symmetry.space_group_name_H-M   'P 1'
#
loop_
_entity.id
_entity.type
_entity.pdbx_description
1 polymer ?
#
loop_
_entity_poly.entity_id
_entity_poly.type
_entity_poly.pdbx_seq_one_letter_code
_entity_poly.pdbx_strand_id
1 'polypeptide(L)' 'MTEHDPIIWRRDLPRALDVHTETVRRYMRNGKFPPPDVDLSVNKRGWRLSTLRNAGINIPAPDPISA' A
#
# COMPACT_ATOMS: atom_id res chain seq x y z
N MET A 1 19.91 14.24 -0.54
CA MET A 1 20.05 12.78 -0.71
C MET A 1 18.69 12.32 -1.19
N THR A 2 18.56 11.84 -2.43
CA THR A 2 17.26 11.62 -3.07
C THR A 2 16.58 10.43 -2.41
N GLU A 3 15.68 10.69 -1.48
CA GLU A 3 14.87 9.70 -0.78
C GLU A 3 13.98 8.99 -1.81
N HIS A 4 14.37 7.79 -2.22
CA HIS A 4 13.50 6.90 -2.97
C HIS A 4 12.34 6.51 -2.05
N ASP A 5 11.23 7.24 -2.12
CA ASP A 5 10.00 6.85 -1.45
C ASP A 5 9.43 5.59 -2.16
N PRO A 6 9.45 4.42 -1.50
CA PRO A 6 9.05 3.18 -2.15
C PRO A 6 7.54 3.16 -2.33
N ILE A 7 7.11 2.79 -3.54
CA ILE A 7 5.70 2.65 -3.89
C ILE A 7 5.24 1.23 -3.52
N ILE A 8 4.27 1.15 -2.63
CA ILE A 8 3.65 -0.08 -2.17
C ILE A 8 2.39 -0.32 -2.98
N TRP A 9 2.39 -1.43 -3.70
CA TRP A 9 1.27 -1.80 -4.55
C TRP A 9 0.16 -2.46 -3.74
N ARG A 10 -1.08 -2.33 -4.22
CA ARG A 10 -2.26 -2.96 -3.64
C ARG A 10 -2.11 -4.47 -3.45
N ARG A 11 -1.43 -5.13 -4.38
CA ARG A 11 -1.15 -6.58 -4.33
C ARG A 11 -0.26 -6.95 -3.14
N ASP A 12 0.56 -6.02 -2.68
CA ASP A 12 1.56 -6.22 -1.64
C ASP A 12 1.05 -5.82 -0.25
N LEU A 13 0.15 -4.82 -0.18
CA LEU A 13 -0.56 -4.42 1.04
C LEU A 13 -1.05 -5.57 1.94
N PRO A 14 -1.72 -6.63 1.45
CA PRO A 14 -2.16 -7.72 2.32
C PRO A 14 -0.99 -8.42 3.02
N ARG A 15 0.12 -8.64 2.30
CA ARG A 15 1.34 -9.24 2.87
C ARG A 15 2.01 -8.27 3.85
N ALA A 16 2.14 -7.00 3.47
CA ALA A 16 2.79 -5.99 4.30
C ALA A 16 2.04 -5.71 5.61
N LEU A 17 0.71 -5.85 5.61
CA LEU A 17 -0.13 -5.65 6.80
C LEU A 17 -0.44 -6.94 7.56
N ASP A 18 0.02 -8.10 7.07
CA ASP A 18 -0.36 -9.41 7.59
C ASP A 18 -1.90 -9.58 7.68
N VAL A 19 -2.60 -9.20 6.60
CA VAL A 19 -4.06 -9.30 6.52
C VAL A 19 -4.49 -9.94 5.20
N HIS A 20 -5.69 -10.51 5.20
CA HIS A 20 -6.29 -11.01 3.97
C HIS A 20 -6.61 -9.88 2.98
N THR A 21 -6.57 -10.21 1.68
CA THR A 21 -6.94 -9.30 0.58
C THR A 21 -8.35 -8.69 0.76
N GLU A 22 -9.27 -9.43 1.37
CA GLU A 22 -10.62 -8.95 1.67
C GLU A 22 -10.62 -7.87 2.76
N THR A 23 -9.76 -7.98 3.77
CA THR A 23 -9.55 -6.94 4.79
C THR A 23 -9.07 -5.65 4.15
N VAL A 24 -8.10 -5.73 3.23
CA VAL A 24 -7.64 -4.56 2.46
C VAL A 24 -8.80 -3.96 1.66
N ARG A 25 -9.60 -4.77 0.96
CA ARG A 25 -10.80 -4.30 0.24
C ARG A 25 -11.79 -3.60 1.16
N ARG A 26 -12.01 -4.12 2.37
CA ARG A 26 -12.89 -3.52 3.38
C ARG A 26 -12.33 -2.18 3.86
N TYR A 27 -11.04 -2.10 4.15
CA TYR A 27 -10.40 -0.85 4.58
C TYR A 27 -10.46 0.23 3.49
N MET A 28 -10.26 -0.14 2.22
CA MET A 28 -10.43 0.78 1.10
C MET A 28 -11.88 1.28 0.98
N ARG A 29 -12.87 0.38 1.11
CA ARG A 29 -14.30 0.75 1.09
C ARG A 29 -14.70 1.63 2.28
N ASN A 30 -14.09 1.40 3.44
CA ASN A 30 -14.38 2.12 4.67
C ASN A 30 -13.57 3.43 4.79
N GLY A 31 -12.86 3.85 3.74
CA GLY A 31 -12.07 5.08 3.73
C GLY A 31 -10.88 5.08 4.69
N LYS A 32 -10.42 3.91 5.14
CA LYS A 32 -9.23 3.80 6.01
C LYS A 32 -7.92 4.00 5.26
N PHE A 33 -7.91 3.81 3.95
CA PHE A 33 -6.74 4.06 3.11
C PHE A 33 -6.80 5.46 2.48
N PRO A 34 -5.66 6.16 2.39
CA PRO A 34 -5.56 7.39 1.62
C PRO A 34 -5.79 7.13 0.12
N PRO A 35 -6.03 8.18 -0.69
CA PRO A 35 -6.06 8.04 -2.15
C PRO A 35 -4.75 7.44 -2.68
N PRO A 36 -4.81 6.57 -3.70
CA PRO A 36 -3.60 6.00 -4.30
C PRO A 36 -2.80 7.08 -5.01
N ASP A 37 -1.49 7.12 -4.75
CA ASP A 37 -0.53 7.98 -5.48
C ASP A 37 -0.40 7.55 -6.95
N VAL A 38 -0.57 6.26 -7.23
CA VAL A 38 -0.54 5.69 -8.58
C VAL A 38 -1.84 4.93 -8.83
N ASP A 39 -2.68 5.42 -9.74
CA ASP A 39 -3.91 4.74 -10.18
C ASP A 39 -3.82 4.39 -11.67
N LEU A 40 -3.19 3.27 -11.99
CA LEU A 40 -3.10 2.78 -13.38
C LEU A 40 -4.32 1.92 -13.74
N SER A 41 -4.80 1.11 -12.81
CA SER A 41 -5.92 0.17 -12.98
C SER A 41 -6.39 -0.32 -11.61
N VAL A 42 -7.59 -0.94 -11.54
CA VAL A 42 -8.16 -1.47 -10.28
C VAL A 42 -7.19 -2.35 -9.48
N ASN A 43 -6.36 -3.16 -10.16
CA ASN A 43 -5.35 -4.02 -9.53
C ASN A 43 -3.96 -3.37 -9.41
N LYS A 44 -3.72 -2.28 -10.13
CA LYS A 44 -2.43 -1.60 -10.22
C LYS A 44 -2.52 -0.21 -9.58
N ARG A 45 -2.98 -0.22 -8.33
CA ARG A 45 -2.98 0.92 -7.42
C ARG A 45 -1.76 0.87 -6.53
N GLY A 46 -1.05 1.98 -6.39
CA GLY A 46 0.14 2.10 -5.57
C GLY A 46 0.03 3.30 -4.64
N TRP A 47 0.60 3.16 -3.45
CA TRP A 47 0.74 4.25 -2.48
C TRP A 47 2.20 4.42 -2.14
N ARG A 48 2.59 5.67 -1.96
CA ARG A 48 3.87 6.02 -1.38
C ARG A 48 3.93 5.58 0.08
N LEU A 49 5.09 5.09 0.51
CA LEU A 49 5.28 4.68 1.91
C LEU A 49 5.04 5.86 2.85
N SER A 50 5.48 7.06 2.47
CA SER A 50 5.22 8.28 3.22
C SER A 50 3.72 8.60 3.31
N THR A 51 2.95 8.41 2.24
CA THR A 51 1.49 8.63 2.22
C THR A 51 0.79 7.66 3.18
N LEU A 52 1.18 6.39 3.17
CA LEU A 52 0.63 5.39 4.09
C LEU A 52 0.99 5.71 5.54
N ARG A 53 2.24 6.07 5.82
CA ARG A 53 2.69 6.47 7.16
C ARG A 53 1.93 7.69 7.67
N ASN A 54 1.70 8.69 6.82
CA ASN A 54 0.93 9.89 7.18
C ASN A 54 -0.54 9.56 7.48
N ALA A 55 -1.09 8.52 6.86
CA ALA A 55 -2.41 7.99 7.19
C ALA A 55 -2.43 7.07 8.43
N GLY A 56 -1.31 6.94 9.15
CA GLY A 56 -1.18 6.05 10.31
C GLY A 56 -1.03 4.57 9.96
N ILE A 57 -0.75 4.24 8.69
CA ILE A 57 -0.54 2.88 8.20
C ILE A 57 0.96 2.62 8.18
N ASN A 58 1.47 2.03 9.27
CA ASN A 58 2.88 1.67 9.35
C ASN A 58 3.08 0.24 8.85
N ILE A 59 3.63 0.12 7.65
CA ILE A 59 3.99 -1.16 7.03
C ILE A 59 5.51 -1.31 7.00
N PRO A 60 6.04 -2.53 7.27
CA PRO A 60 7.42 -2.84 6.94
C PRO A 60 7.59 -2.73 5.42
N ALA A 61 8.75 -2.24 4.98
CA ALA A 61 9.06 -2.17 3.56
C ALA A 61 8.86 -3.57 2.93
N PRO A 62 8.31 -3.63 1.70
CA PRO A 62 8.02 -4.88 1.04
C PRO A 62 9.31 -5.66 0.88
N ASP A 63 9.27 -6.93 1.26
CA ASP A 63 10.37 -7.86 1.02
C ASP A 63 10.62 -7.93 -0.51
N PRO A 64 11.85 -7.73 -0.99
CA PRO A 64 12.16 -7.66 -2.42
C PRO A 64 11.98 -9.00 -3.17
N ILE A 65 11.41 -10.03 -2.56
CA ILE A 65 11.29 -11.38 -3.15
C ILE A 65 9.81 -11.72 -3.38
N SER A 66 9.32 -11.29 -4.54
CA SER A 66 8.26 -11.97 -5.29
C SER A 66 8.49 -11.65 -6.77
N ALA A 67 9.51 -12.34 -7.30
CA ALA A 67 9.74 -12.51 -8.73
C ALA A 67 8.67 -13.42 -9.33
#